data_AF-A0A7V2NG87-F1
#
_entry.id   AF-A0A7V2NG87-F1
#
_cell.length_a   1.000
_cell.length_b   1.000
_cell.length_c   1.000
_cell.angle_alpha   90.00
_cell.angle_beta   90.00
_cell.angle_gamma   90.00
#
_symmetry.space_group_name_H-M   'P 1'
#
loop_
_entity.id
_entity.type
_entity.pdbx_description
1 polymer ?
#
loop_
_entity_poly.entity_id
_entity_poly.type
_entity_poly.pdbx_seq_one_letter_code
_entity_poly.pdbx_strand_id
1 'polypeptide(L)'
;MGKVLLGIDYGRKRSGIAELNTDIGFVKPLGAFKTNELIRFLLERSNRFDDIVVGLPLNLKGKFSEITFKSVAFAEKLHKILKKRIFLIDERLSSNQSEWLFKQSMSNKRFKDVKDKFAASLILESFFQNPSMAFEIDMNFDRFPEKLIEEILGKNVLVSNKKYKLENWIEKPERLLFQTKDPYYFYVLSKMNLKALFCDFDEIPKKLIDEFDIII
;
A
#
# COMPACT_ATOMS: atom_id res chain seq x y z
N MET A 1 -17.18 14.13 -16.54
CA MET A 1 -15.84 14.35 -17.13
C MET A 1 -14.91 13.36 -16.44
N GLY A 2 -14.19 12.57 -17.21
CA GLY A 2 -13.30 11.52 -16.70
C GLY A 2 -12.17 12.08 -15.87
N LYS A 3 -11.71 11.25 -14.94
CA LYS A 3 -10.52 11.50 -14.12
C LYS A 3 -9.24 11.17 -14.89
N VAL A 4 -8.20 11.92 -14.60
CA VAL A 4 -6.82 11.63 -15.01
C VAL A 4 -6.08 11.03 -13.82
N LEU A 5 -5.59 9.80 -13.99
CA LEU A 5 -4.88 9.02 -12.99
C LEU A 5 -3.40 8.95 -13.33
N LEU A 6 -2.54 9.01 -12.31
CA LEU A 6 -1.10 8.72 -12.48
C LEU A 6 -0.73 7.42 -11.79
N GLY A 7 -0.04 6.53 -12.50
CA GLY A 7 0.59 5.34 -11.95
C GLY A 7 2.05 5.61 -11.64
N ILE A 8 2.54 5.15 -10.49
CA ILE A 8 3.93 5.31 -10.07
C ILE A 8 4.49 3.97 -9.62
N ASP A 9 5.59 3.58 -10.28
CA ASP A 9 6.49 2.53 -9.80
C ASP A 9 7.60 3.19 -8.98
N TYR A 10 7.56 3.04 -7.66
CA TYR A 10 8.49 3.71 -6.77
C TYR A 10 9.84 2.98 -6.72
N GLY A 11 10.91 3.70 -7.06
CA GLY A 11 12.28 3.25 -6.83
C GLY A 11 13.08 4.29 -6.04
N ARG A 12 14.06 3.84 -5.25
CA ARG A 12 14.87 4.74 -4.41
C ARG A 12 15.63 5.81 -5.22
N LYS A 13 16.13 5.46 -6.40
CA LYS A 13 16.90 6.38 -7.27
C LYS A 13 16.03 7.00 -8.35
N ARG A 14 15.21 6.18 -9.00
CA ARG A 14 14.32 6.57 -10.09
C ARG A 14 12.97 5.92 -9.89
N SER A 15 11.91 6.61 -10.28
CA SER A 15 10.54 6.11 -10.23
C SER A 15 9.91 6.25 -11.60
N GLY A 16 9.22 5.20 -12.06
CA GLY A 16 8.46 5.21 -13.30
C GLY A 16 7.14 5.96 -13.12
N ILE A 17 6.65 6.61 -14.17
CA ILE A 17 5.33 7.24 -14.20
C ILE A 17 4.56 6.80 -15.45
N ALA A 18 3.27 6.57 -15.30
CA ALA A 18 2.29 6.46 -16.37
C ALA A 18 1.07 7.33 -16.08
N GLU A 19 0.30 7.64 -17.11
CA GLU A 19 -0.93 8.44 -17.05
C GLU A 19 -2.07 7.70 -17.75
N LEU A 20 -3.29 7.81 -17.22
CA LEU A 20 -4.51 7.30 -17.85
C LEU A 20 -5.64 8.30 -17.67
N ASN A 21 -6.37 8.58 -18.75
CA ASN A 21 -7.66 9.24 -18.67
C ASN A 21 -8.77 8.19 -18.68
N THR A 22 -9.63 8.19 -17.67
CA THR A 22 -10.69 7.19 -17.48
C THR A 22 -11.77 7.20 -18.55
N ASP A 23 -11.98 8.31 -19.28
CA ASP A 23 -12.90 8.33 -20.43
C ASP A 23 -12.28 7.65 -21.66
N ILE A 24 -10.95 7.66 -21.77
CA ILE A 24 -10.21 7.09 -22.91
C ILE A 24 -9.84 5.63 -22.64
N GLY A 25 -9.49 5.29 -21.39
CA GLY A 25 -9.10 3.95 -20.97
C GLY A 25 -7.71 3.51 -21.42
N PHE A 26 -6.89 4.39 -22.00
CA PHE A 26 -5.55 4.08 -22.47
C PHE A 26 -4.47 4.54 -21.47
N VAL A 27 -3.52 3.65 -21.15
CA VAL A 27 -2.36 3.96 -20.30
C VAL A 27 -1.18 4.44 -21.15
N LYS A 28 -0.70 5.65 -20.87
CA LYS A 28 0.44 6.28 -21.53
C LYS A 28 1.64 6.32 -20.57
N PRO A 29 2.79 5.70 -20.91
CA PRO A 29 4.01 5.87 -20.12
C PRO A 29 4.53 7.31 -20.26
N LEU A 30 4.89 7.93 -19.14
CA LEU A 30 5.55 9.24 -19.12
C LEU A 30 7.07 9.13 -18.93
N GLY A 31 7.56 7.92 -18.62
CA GLY A 31 8.98 7.61 -18.44
C GLY A 31 9.39 7.55 -16.97
N ALA A 32 10.69 7.45 -16.73
CA ALA A 32 11.25 7.35 -15.38
C ALA A 32 11.98 8.62 -14.97
N PHE A 33 11.65 9.17 -13.81
CA PHE A 33 12.21 10.40 -13.25
C PHE A 33 13.11 10.07 -12.08
N LYS A 34 14.08 10.94 -11.74
CA LYS A 34 14.74 10.80 -10.44
C LYS A 34 13.69 11.04 -9.34
N THR A 35 13.70 10.22 -8.32
CA THR A 35 12.62 10.22 -7.30
C THR A 35 12.51 11.54 -6.52
N ASN A 36 13.63 12.25 -6.36
CA ASN A 36 13.65 13.60 -5.79
C ASN A 36 13.02 14.65 -6.72
N GLU A 37 13.24 14.55 -8.03
CA GLU A 37 12.68 15.45 -9.05
C GLU A 37 11.18 15.18 -9.29
N LEU A 38 10.74 13.92 -9.12
CA LEU A 38 9.35 13.49 -9.27
C LEU A 38 8.38 14.31 -8.42
N ILE A 39 8.70 14.53 -7.14
CA ILE A 39 7.80 15.24 -6.23
C ILE A 39 7.55 16.67 -6.72
N ARG A 40 8.61 17.34 -7.20
CA ARG A 40 8.51 18.68 -7.77
C ARG A 40 7.67 18.67 -9.04
N PHE A 41 7.90 17.71 -9.92
CA PHE A 41 7.11 17.54 -11.16
C PHE A 41 5.60 17.37 -10.87
N LEU A 42 5.25 16.55 -9.87
CA LEU A 42 3.86 16.31 -9.47
C LEU A 42 3.21 17.57 -8.87
N LEU A 43 3.94 18.34 -8.06
CA LEU A 43 3.46 19.59 -7.48
C LEU A 43 3.12 20.63 -8.55
N GLU A 44 4.04 20.85 -9.49
CA GLU A 44 3.89 21.80 -10.60
C GLU A 44 2.71 21.46 -11.53
N ARG A 45 2.25 20.19 -11.52
CA ARG A 45 1.17 19.67 -12.37
C ARG A 45 -0.03 19.16 -11.58
N SER A 46 -0.14 19.52 -10.31
CA SER A 46 -1.19 19.02 -9.40
C SER A 46 -2.62 19.30 -9.89
N ASN A 47 -2.82 20.28 -10.78
CA ASN A 47 -4.11 20.57 -11.41
C ASN A 47 -4.40 19.73 -12.67
N ARG A 48 -3.47 18.88 -13.13
CA ARG A 48 -3.60 18.09 -14.37
C ARG A 48 -4.01 16.64 -14.14
N PHE A 49 -4.07 16.19 -12.89
CA PHE A 49 -4.45 14.83 -12.52
C PHE A 49 -5.28 14.84 -11.23
N ASP A 50 -6.08 13.81 -11.03
CA ASP A 50 -7.03 13.69 -9.93
C ASP A 50 -6.47 12.84 -8.80
N ASP A 51 -6.03 11.62 -9.13
CA ASP A 51 -5.58 10.62 -8.15
C ASP A 51 -4.26 9.97 -8.59
N ILE A 52 -3.55 9.35 -7.64
CA ILE A 52 -2.30 8.62 -7.89
C ILE A 52 -2.44 7.19 -7.41
N VAL A 53 -1.89 6.26 -8.19
CA VAL A 53 -1.74 4.84 -7.86
C VAL A 53 -0.25 4.56 -7.70
N VAL A 54 0.16 4.02 -6.55
CA VAL A 54 1.53 3.63 -6.26
C VAL A 54 1.59 2.12 -6.14
N GLY A 55 2.59 1.51 -6.79
CA GLY A 55 2.85 0.09 -6.65
C GLY A 55 3.24 -0.29 -5.22
N LEU A 56 2.71 -1.42 -4.76
CA LEU A 56 3.03 -2.04 -3.48
C LEU A 56 3.82 -3.34 -3.72
N PRO A 57 5.16 -3.29 -3.67
CA PRO A 57 5.98 -4.47 -3.92
C PRO A 57 5.96 -5.37 -2.68
N LEU A 58 5.10 -6.39 -2.68
CA LEU A 58 5.09 -7.45 -1.68
C LEU A 58 6.00 -8.61 -2.12
N ASN A 59 6.57 -9.34 -1.16
CA ASN A 59 7.32 -10.56 -1.49
C ASN A 59 6.38 -11.68 -1.95
N LEU A 60 6.92 -12.79 -2.46
CA LEU A 60 6.10 -13.92 -2.96
C LEU A 60 5.14 -14.50 -1.92
N LYS A 61 5.42 -14.33 -0.62
CA LYS A 61 4.57 -14.75 0.49
C LYS A 61 3.59 -13.65 0.94
N GLY A 62 3.45 -12.56 0.19
CA GLY A 62 2.58 -11.43 0.51
C GLY A 62 3.06 -10.55 1.68
N LYS A 63 4.30 -10.73 2.15
CA LYS A 63 4.81 -9.99 3.31
C LYS A 63 5.53 -8.72 2.90
N PHE A 64 5.50 -7.76 3.82
CA PHE A 64 6.24 -6.52 3.73
C PHE A 64 7.75 -6.77 3.76
N SER A 65 8.45 -5.94 2.99
CA SER A 65 9.90 -5.84 2.95
C SER A 65 10.30 -4.37 3.10
N GLU A 66 11.61 -4.08 3.22
CA GLU A 66 12.10 -2.70 3.33
C GLU A 66 11.63 -1.82 2.16
N ILE A 67 11.52 -2.37 0.94
CA ILE A 67 11.04 -1.63 -0.22
C ILE A 67 9.53 -1.37 -0.15
N THR A 68 8.76 -2.30 0.41
CA THR A 68 7.33 -2.12 0.67
C THR A 68 7.11 -0.93 1.61
N PHE A 69 7.83 -0.91 2.75
CA PHE A 69 7.77 0.20 3.71
C PHE A 69 8.12 1.54 3.07
N LYS A 70 9.14 1.58 2.20
CA LYS A 70 9.52 2.80 1.48
C LYS A 70 8.46 3.27 0.49
N SER A 71 7.79 2.35 -0.19
CA SER A 71 6.72 2.66 -1.16
C SER A 71 5.49 3.23 -0.45
N VAL A 72 5.09 2.62 0.68
CA VAL A 72 4.00 3.14 1.53
C VAL A 72 4.36 4.50 2.13
N ALA A 73 5.60 4.68 2.62
CA ALA A 73 6.08 5.97 3.12
C ALA A 73 6.08 7.07 2.03
N PHE A 74 6.41 6.70 0.79
CA PHE A 74 6.36 7.60 -0.34
C PHE A 74 4.91 7.99 -0.68
N ALA A 75 3.99 7.04 -0.69
CA ALA A 75 2.55 7.28 -0.86
C ALA A 75 1.98 8.19 0.24
N GLU A 76 2.33 7.94 1.52
CA GLU A 76 2.00 8.80 2.67
C GLU A 76 2.46 10.25 2.42
N LYS A 77 3.72 10.41 1.97
CA LYS A 77 4.31 11.72 1.67
C LYS A 77 3.57 12.42 0.54
N LEU A 78 3.24 11.72 -0.55
CA LEU A 78 2.47 12.28 -1.66
C LEU A 78 1.08 12.73 -1.21
N HIS A 79 0.37 11.92 -0.44
CA HIS A 79 -0.94 12.27 0.10
C HIS A 79 -0.89 13.57 0.91
N LYS A 80 0.09 13.68 1.83
CA LYS A 80 0.25 14.86 2.69
C LYS A 80 0.56 16.14 1.92
N ILE A 81 1.37 16.05 0.87
CA ILE A 81 1.86 17.20 0.09
C ILE A 81 0.84 17.63 -0.97
N LEU A 82 0.25 16.68 -1.71
CA LEU A 82 -0.65 16.97 -2.82
C LEU A 82 -2.10 17.12 -2.39
N LYS A 83 -2.48 16.62 -1.20
CA LYS A 83 -3.87 16.58 -0.72
C LYS A 83 -4.82 15.89 -1.71
N LYS A 84 -4.33 14.83 -2.35
CA LYS A 84 -5.06 13.99 -3.32
C LYS A 84 -5.18 12.57 -2.81
N ARG A 85 -6.14 11.82 -3.34
CA ARG A 85 -6.28 10.41 -3.03
C ARG A 85 -5.11 9.65 -3.64
N ILE A 86 -4.50 8.80 -2.81
CA ILE A 86 -3.38 7.95 -3.20
C ILE A 86 -3.80 6.52 -2.94
N PHE A 87 -3.68 5.66 -3.93
CA PHE A 87 -4.00 4.25 -3.85
C PHE A 87 -2.71 3.42 -3.86
N LEU A 88 -2.68 2.35 -3.09
CA LEU A 88 -1.64 1.32 -3.09
C LEU A 88 -2.21 0.07 -3.75
N ILE A 89 -1.50 -0.51 -4.71
CA ILE A 89 -1.93 -1.75 -5.36
C ILE A 89 -0.82 -2.79 -5.38
N ASP A 90 -1.17 -4.03 -5.03
CA ASP A 90 -0.24 -5.15 -5.00
C ASP A 90 0.28 -5.48 -6.40
N GLU A 91 1.59 -5.40 -6.58
CA GLU A 91 2.27 -5.62 -7.87
C GLU A 91 2.38 -7.11 -8.26
N ARG A 92 2.14 -8.05 -7.33
CA ARG A 92 2.35 -9.50 -7.56
C ARG A 92 1.47 -10.08 -8.67
N LEU A 93 0.27 -9.52 -8.86
CA LEU A 93 -0.67 -9.97 -9.90
C LEU A 93 -0.08 -9.75 -11.30
N SER A 94 0.65 -8.65 -11.49
CA SER A 94 1.28 -8.33 -12.77
C SER A 94 2.47 -9.27 -13.05
N SER A 95 3.20 -9.71 -12.03
CA SER A 95 4.42 -10.50 -12.23
C SER A 95 4.13 -11.95 -12.57
N ASN A 96 3.23 -12.66 -11.89
CA ASN A 96 3.16 -14.12 -12.05
C ASN A 96 2.59 -14.58 -13.41
N GLN A 97 1.50 -13.95 -13.88
CA GLN A 97 0.93 -14.28 -15.19
C GLN A 97 1.78 -13.71 -16.35
N SER A 98 2.22 -12.46 -16.23
CA SER A 98 3.03 -11.83 -17.29
C SER A 98 4.40 -12.50 -17.39
N GLU A 99 5.07 -12.82 -16.28
CA GLU A 99 6.38 -13.49 -16.32
C GLU A 99 6.29 -14.89 -16.95
N TRP A 100 5.18 -15.62 -16.76
CA TRP A 100 4.98 -16.90 -17.45
C TRP A 100 4.77 -16.74 -18.97
N LEU A 101 3.92 -15.80 -19.39
CA LEU A 101 3.65 -15.53 -20.81
C LEU A 101 4.87 -14.93 -21.54
N PHE A 102 5.60 -14.02 -20.90
CA PHE A 102 6.76 -13.36 -21.50
C PHE A 102 8.04 -14.22 -21.48
N LYS A 103 8.23 -15.12 -20.51
CA LYS A 103 9.35 -16.08 -20.53
C LYS A 103 9.28 -17.05 -21.69
N GLN A 104 8.09 -17.33 -22.24
CA GLN A 104 7.94 -18.17 -23.43
C GLN A 104 8.32 -17.44 -24.73
N SER A 105 8.34 -16.11 -24.74
CA SER A 105 8.50 -15.31 -25.96
C SER A 105 9.76 -14.44 -25.99
N MET A 106 10.43 -14.24 -24.84
CA MET A 106 11.52 -13.28 -24.69
C MET A 106 12.56 -13.73 -23.67
N SER A 107 13.82 -13.32 -23.85
CA SER A 107 14.88 -13.59 -22.86
C SER A 107 14.65 -12.87 -21.54
N ASN A 108 15.10 -13.46 -20.42
CA ASN A 108 14.97 -12.86 -19.08
C ASN A 108 15.49 -11.42 -18.99
N LYS A 109 16.59 -11.11 -19.71
CA LYS A 109 17.16 -9.75 -19.77
C LYS A 109 16.18 -8.77 -20.42
N ARG A 110 15.61 -9.15 -21.57
CA ARG A 110 14.66 -8.30 -22.31
C ARG A 110 13.34 -8.13 -21.55
N PHE A 111 12.87 -9.18 -20.86
CA PHE A 111 11.70 -9.09 -19.98
C PHE A 111 11.92 -8.10 -18.84
N LYS A 112 13.08 -8.17 -18.18
CA LYS A 112 13.45 -7.23 -17.13
C LYS A 112 13.53 -5.78 -17.64
N ASP A 113 14.15 -5.58 -18.80
CA ASP A 113 14.25 -4.24 -19.42
C ASP A 113 12.88 -3.67 -19.80
N VAL A 114 11.94 -4.51 -20.25
CA VAL A 114 10.55 -4.11 -20.55
C VAL A 114 9.81 -3.82 -19.25
N LYS A 115 9.89 -4.71 -18.26
CA LYS A 115 9.26 -4.52 -16.95
C LYS A 115 9.71 -3.22 -16.31
N ASP A 116 11.01 -2.95 -16.25
CA ASP A 116 11.56 -1.72 -15.66
C ASP A 116 11.12 -0.44 -16.42
N LYS A 117 10.83 -0.55 -17.72
CA LYS A 117 10.35 0.58 -18.54
C LYS A 117 8.85 0.84 -18.42
N PHE A 118 8.07 -0.21 -18.17
CA PHE A 118 6.60 -0.17 -18.21
C PHE A 118 5.92 -0.53 -16.87
N ALA A 119 6.68 -0.71 -15.79
CA ALA A 119 6.15 -1.08 -14.48
C ALA A 119 5.03 -0.15 -14.01
N ALA A 120 5.24 1.17 -14.14
CA ALA A 120 4.22 2.17 -13.80
C ALA A 120 2.95 2.04 -14.66
N SER A 121 3.08 1.63 -15.92
CA SER A 121 1.94 1.36 -16.78
C SER A 121 1.17 0.13 -16.30
N LEU A 122 1.87 -0.96 -16.00
CA LEU A 122 1.24 -2.21 -15.50
C LEU A 122 0.52 -1.99 -14.16
N ILE A 123 1.10 -1.20 -13.27
CA ILE A 123 0.47 -0.79 -12.00
C ILE A 123 -0.85 -0.06 -12.29
N LEU A 124 -0.83 0.90 -13.22
CA LEU A 124 -2.00 1.70 -13.54
C LEU A 124 -3.09 0.90 -14.26
N GLU A 125 -2.71 0.01 -15.17
CA GLU A 125 -3.62 -0.92 -15.85
C GLU A 125 -4.29 -1.86 -14.84
N SER A 126 -3.50 -2.45 -13.93
CA SER A 126 -4.02 -3.33 -12.88
C SER A 126 -5.07 -2.62 -12.02
N PHE A 127 -4.79 -1.37 -11.63
CA PHE A 127 -5.73 -0.54 -10.88
C PHE A 127 -6.99 -0.20 -11.69
N PHE A 128 -6.84 0.18 -12.96
CA PHE A 128 -7.97 0.55 -13.81
C PHE A 128 -8.91 -0.64 -14.05
N GLN A 129 -8.37 -1.85 -14.20
CA GLN A 129 -9.15 -3.08 -14.36
C GLN A 129 -9.80 -3.54 -13.05
N ASN A 130 -9.10 -3.42 -11.92
CA ASN A 130 -9.53 -3.96 -10.63
C ASN A 130 -9.35 -2.95 -9.49
N PRO A 131 -10.08 -1.81 -9.50
CA PRO A 131 -9.88 -0.73 -8.53
C PRO A 131 -10.19 -1.17 -7.09
N SER A 132 -11.06 -2.17 -6.91
CA SER A 132 -11.40 -2.74 -5.60
C SER A 132 -10.24 -3.50 -4.92
N MET A 133 -9.17 -3.82 -5.66
CA MET A 133 -7.98 -4.48 -5.11
C MET A 133 -6.98 -3.49 -4.53
N ALA A 134 -7.20 -2.19 -4.71
CA ALA A 134 -6.31 -1.16 -4.22
C ALA A 134 -6.75 -0.63 -2.85
N PHE A 135 -5.78 -0.23 -2.05
CA PHE A 135 -5.98 0.38 -0.74
C PHE A 135 -5.76 1.88 -0.83
N GLU A 136 -6.77 2.68 -0.51
CA GLU A 136 -6.61 4.12 -0.38
C GLU A 136 -5.80 4.44 0.89
N ILE A 137 -4.83 5.36 0.77
CA ILE A 137 -4.19 5.96 1.93
C ILE A 137 -5.23 6.78 2.67
N ASP A 138 -5.67 6.27 3.81
CA ASP A 138 -6.57 6.96 4.72
C ASP A 138 -5.89 7.19 6.07
N MET A 139 -5.73 8.44 6.45
CA MET A 139 -5.14 8.85 7.72
C MET A 139 -6.19 9.10 8.82
N ASN A 140 -7.47 8.91 8.50
CA ASN A 140 -8.57 9.08 9.42
C ASN A 140 -8.83 7.76 10.15
N PHE A 141 -8.12 7.56 11.26
CA PHE A 141 -8.40 6.44 12.15
C PHE A 141 -9.39 6.83 13.23
N ASP A 142 -10.16 5.86 13.71
CA ASP A 142 -11.12 6.07 14.78
C ASP A 142 -10.40 6.35 16.10
N ARG A 143 -11.03 7.09 17.02
CA ARG A 143 -10.50 7.16 18.38
C ARG A 143 -10.67 5.79 19.04
N PHE A 144 -9.68 5.39 19.84
CA PHE A 144 -9.83 4.20 20.67
C PHE A 144 -11.01 4.43 21.65
N PRO A 145 -12.01 3.54 21.73
CA PRO A 145 -13.16 3.76 22.60
C PRO A 145 -12.74 3.76 24.08
N GLU A 146 -13.11 4.80 24.83
CA GLU A 146 -12.74 4.92 26.26
C GLU A 146 -13.23 3.75 27.10
N LYS A 147 -14.47 3.30 26.88
CA LYS A 147 -15.06 2.14 27.57
C LYS A 147 -14.23 0.86 27.39
N LEU A 148 -13.56 0.73 26.25
CA LEU A 148 -12.77 -0.46 25.95
C LEU A 148 -11.45 -0.48 26.72
N ILE A 149 -10.96 0.68 27.20
CA ILE A 149 -9.69 0.79 27.93
C ILE A 149 -9.75 0.00 29.24
N GLU A 150 -10.83 0.15 30.01
CA GLU A 150 -11.04 -0.61 31.25
C GLU A 150 -11.17 -2.11 30.98
N GLU A 151 -11.83 -2.49 29.89
CA GLU A 151 -12.06 -3.89 29.54
C GLU A 151 -10.77 -4.64 29.16
N ILE A 152 -9.79 -3.95 28.58
CA ILE A 152 -8.55 -4.56 28.08
C ILE A 152 -7.38 -4.52 29.08
N LEU A 153 -7.52 -3.80 30.19
CA LEU A 153 -6.45 -3.61 31.15
C LEU A 153 -5.99 -4.98 31.71
N GLY A 154 -4.68 -5.25 31.62
CA GLY A 154 -4.10 -6.51 32.10
C GLY A 154 -4.46 -7.76 31.31
N LYS A 155 -5.01 -7.63 30.09
CA LYS A 155 -5.38 -8.76 29.23
C LYS A 155 -4.50 -8.89 28.00
N ASN A 156 -4.52 -10.04 27.36
CA ASN A 156 -3.98 -10.26 26.03
C ASN A 156 -5.04 -9.87 24.98
N VAL A 157 -4.77 -8.86 24.17
CA VAL A 157 -5.71 -8.30 23.19
C VAL A 157 -5.23 -8.48 21.76
N LEU A 158 -6.11 -9.00 20.91
CA LEU A 158 -5.97 -8.99 19.46
C LEU A 158 -6.91 -7.96 18.85
N VAL A 159 -6.37 -6.94 18.18
CA VAL A 159 -7.16 -5.96 17.42
C VAL A 159 -7.21 -6.39 15.97
N SER A 160 -8.37 -6.85 15.49
CA SER A 160 -8.54 -7.39 14.15
C SER A 160 -9.26 -6.40 13.23
N ASN A 161 -8.56 -6.00 12.17
CA ASN A 161 -9.07 -5.18 11.07
C ASN A 161 -9.72 -3.83 11.50
N LYS A 162 -9.46 -3.37 12.73
CA LYS A 162 -9.87 -2.07 13.24
C LYS A 162 -8.70 -1.09 13.25
N LYS A 163 -8.98 0.15 12.85
CA LYS A 163 -7.98 1.22 12.70
C LYS A 163 -8.22 2.30 13.75
N TYR A 164 -7.34 2.38 14.74
CA TYR A 164 -7.45 3.34 15.84
C TYR A 164 -6.30 4.35 15.84
N LYS A 165 -6.59 5.57 16.28
CA LYS A 165 -5.59 6.56 16.66
C LYS A 165 -4.93 6.12 17.95
N LEU A 166 -3.61 6.08 17.95
CA LEU A 166 -2.80 5.54 19.06
C LEU A 166 -2.05 6.63 19.82
N GLU A 167 -2.44 7.89 19.62
CA GLU A 167 -1.78 9.11 20.11
C GLU A 167 -1.81 9.26 21.64
N ASN A 168 -2.73 8.60 22.34
CA ASN A 168 -2.95 8.70 23.79
C ASN A 168 -2.86 7.34 24.52
N TRP A 169 -2.09 6.39 24.01
CA TRP A 169 -1.95 5.08 24.66
C TRP A 169 -1.11 5.18 25.94
N ILE A 170 -1.73 5.30 27.11
CA ILE A 170 -1.01 5.48 28.38
C ILE A 170 -1.16 4.31 29.38
N GLU A 171 -2.08 3.35 29.23
CA GLU A 171 -2.05 2.11 30.03
C GLU A 171 -2.30 0.87 29.17
N LYS A 172 -1.49 -0.17 29.38
CA LYS A 172 -1.27 -1.22 28.38
C LYS A 172 -1.96 -2.54 28.77
N PRO A 173 -2.63 -3.22 27.82
CA PRO A 173 -2.89 -4.65 27.94
C PRO A 173 -1.57 -5.40 28.15
N GLU A 174 -1.63 -6.59 28.77
CA GLU A 174 -0.45 -7.44 29.02
C GLU A 174 0.25 -7.82 27.71
N ARG A 175 -0.56 -8.12 26.68
CA ARG A 175 -0.11 -8.31 25.31
C ARG A 175 -1.05 -7.62 24.35
N LEU A 176 -0.47 -7.03 23.32
CA LEU A 176 -1.22 -6.44 22.22
C LEU A 176 -0.69 -6.95 20.90
N LEU A 177 -1.60 -7.41 20.05
CA LEU A 177 -1.32 -7.73 18.67
C LEU A 177 -2.38 -7.09 17.79
N PHE A 178 -1.95 -6.43 16.72
CA PHE A 178 -2.86 -6.01 15.66
C PHE A 178 -2.85 -7.04 14.54
N GLN A 179 -3.98 -7.20 13.87
CA GLN A 179 -4.05 -7.81 12.54
C GLN A 179 -4.76 -6.83 11.60
N THR A 180 -4.24 -6.67 10.39
CA THR A 180 -4.86 -5.81 9.38
C THR A 180 -4.49 -6.28 7.97
N LYS A 181 -5.38 -6.01 7.01
CA LYS A 181 -5.08 -6.10 5.57
C LYS A 181 -4.72 -4.74 4.96
N ASP A 182 -4.87 -3.66 5.71
CA ASP A 182 -4.58 -2.31 5.25
C ASP A 182 -3.07 -2.06 5.30
N PRO A 183 -2.40 -1.90 4.14
CA PRO A 183 -0.95 -1.76 4.08
C PRO A 183 -0.45 -0.46 4.70
N TYR A 184 -1.27 0.60 4.68
CA TYR A 184 -0.92 1.87 5.30
C TYR A 184 -1.04 1.79 6.82
N TYR A 185 -2.11 1.18 7.32
CA TYR A 185 -2.25 1.00 8.77
C TYR A 185 -1.16 0.07 9.33
N PHE A 186 -0.82 -1.01 8.63
CA PHE A 186 0.31 -1.88 9.00
C PHE A 186 1.64 -1.12 9.05
N TYR A 187 1.87 -0.23 8.09
CA TYR A 187 3.02 0.68 8.06
C TYR A 187 3.05 1.61 9.29
N VAL A 188 1.91 2.22 9.65
CA VAL A 188 1.80 3.09 10.84
C VAL A 188 2.11 2.33 12.12
N LEU A 189 1.51 1.16 12.31
CA LEU A 189 1.76 0.29 13.47
C LEU A 189 3.25 -0.07 13.59
N SER A 190 3.89 -0.41 12.48
CA SER A 190 5.31 -0.75 12.43
C SER A 190 6.20 0.43 12.81
N LYS A 191 5.88 1.67 12.35
CA LYS A 191 6.61 2.88 12.76
C LYS A 191 6.53 3.16 14.27
N MET A 192 5.43 2.76 14.89
CA MET A 192 5.23 2.88 16.34
C MET A 192 5.86 1.73 17.13
N ASN A 193 6.57 0.81 16.47
CA ASN A 193 7.12 -0.42 17.05
C ASN A 193 6.06 -1.31 17.72
N LEU A 194 4.82 -1.30 17.20
CA LEU A 194 3.74 -2.16 17.66
C LEU A 194 3.76 -3.50 16.92
N LYS A 195 3.43 -4.58 17.64
CA LYS A 195 3.31 -5.91 17.03
C LYS A 195 2.07 -5.98 16.15
N ALA A 196 2.25 -6.38 14.89
CA ALA A 196 1.16 -6.50 13.93
C ALA A 196 1.36 -7.70 12.99
N LEU A 197 0.25 -8.26 12.51
CA LEU A 197 0.18 -9.22 11.41
C LEU A 197 -0.46 -8.56 10.18
N PHE A 198 0.19 -8.71 9.03
CA PHE A 198 -0.37 -8.34 7.73
C PHE A 198 -0.88 -9.60 7.04
N CYS A 199 -2.15 -9.91 7.23
CA CYS A 199 -2.79 -11.14 6.73
C CYS A 199 -4.30 -11.02 6.85
N ASP A 200 -5.02 -12.02 6.34
CA ASP A 200 -6.43 -12.19 6.62
C ASP A 200 -6.63 -12.72 8.05
N PHE A 201 -7.79 -12.46 8.66
CA PHE A 201 -8.07 -12.98 10.01
C PHE A 201 -8.09 -14.52 10.03
N ASP A 202 -8.68 -15.13 9.00
CA ASP A 202 -8.77 -16.59 8.86
C ASP A 202 -7.40 -17.25 8.59
N GLU A 203 -6.37 -16.47 8.27
CA GLU A 203 -5.00 -16.95 8.12
C GLU A 203 -4.23 -16.99 9.46
N ILE A 204 -4.78 -16.42 10.54
CA ILE A 204 -4.16 -16.47 11.86
C ILE A 204 -4.29 -17.90 12.42
N PRO A 205 -3.18 -18.56 12.81
CA PRO A 205 -3.25 -19.90 13.41
C PRO A 205 -4.12 -19.90 14.66
N LYS A 206 -5.08 -20.83 14.76
CA LYS A 206 -5.98 -20.94 15.91
C LYS A 206 -5.24 -20.95 17.26
N LYS A 207 -4.12 -21.68 17.35
CA LYS A 207 -3.28 -21.72 18.55
C LYS A 207 -2.83 -20.33 19.01
N LEU A 208 -2.56 -19.42 18.07
CA LEU A 208 -2.19 -18.04 18.39
C LEU A 208 -3.41 -17.22 18.84
N ILE A 209 -4.57 -17.45 18.23
CA ILE A 209 -5.84 -16.80 18.63
C ILE A 209 -6.19 -17.16 20.07
N ASP A 210 -6.02 -18.43 20.44
CA ASP A 210 -6.29 -18.96 21.78
C ASP A 210 -5.37 -18.36 22.87
N GLU A 211 -4.33 -17.59 22.51
CA GLU A 211 -3.46 -16.86 23.46
C GLU A 211 -4.04 -15.49 23.88
N PHE A 212 -5.15 -15.04 23.28
CA PHE A 212 -5.75 -13.72 23.52
C PHE A 212 -7.07 -13.83 24.27
N ASP A 213 -7.22 -13.05 25.35
CA ASP A 213 -8.44 -13.00 26.17
C ASP A 213 -9.56 -12.22 25.47
N ILE A 214 -9.20 -11.24 24.64
CA ILE A 214 -10.14 -10.37 23.93
C ILE A 214 -9.71 -10.21 22.47
N ILE A 215 -10.67 -10.32 21.57
CA ILE A 215 -10.53 -9.98 20.15
C ILE A 215 -11.48 -8.82 19.86
N ILE A 216 -10.94 -7.69 19.40
CA ILE A 216 -11.71 -6.48 19.08
C ILE A 216 -11.66 -6.11 17.62
#